data_AF-A0A7V5CS93-F1
#
_entry.id   AF-A0A7V5CS93-F1
#
_cell.length_a   1.000
_cell.length_b   1.000
_cell.length_c   1.000
_cell.angle_alpha   90.00
_cell.angle_beta   90.00
_cell.angle_gamma   90.00
#
_symmetry.space_group_name_H-M   'P 1'
#
loop_
_entity.id
_entity.type
_entity.pdbx_description
1 polymer ?
#
loop_
_entity_poly.entity_id
_entity_poly.type
_entity_poly.pdbx_seq_one_letter_code
_entity_poly.pdbx_strand_id
1 'polypeptide(L)'
;MLRRLRFLLRRTHGSATLETALALIVGIPFCLYAFETCMLTYTEGVIADATRLGVRYAIVHGTDSTNCSGPSKGCGDSTGTNVQNVVTKDAVISLHNMTGLVVTVTYPDGTSTPGSHVLVQSSYEYVPYFGMPGIKQTLQAESEGVVVY
;
A
#
# COMPACT_ATOMS: atom_id res chain seq x y z
N MET A 1 -58.05 -3.13 -31.88
CA MET A 1 -57.02 -3.84 -31.07
C MET A 1 -55.60 -3.26 -31.25
N LEU A 2 -55.15 -2.99 -32.48
CA LEU A 2 -53.81 -2.43 -32.80
C LEU A 2 -53.43 -1.09 -32.12
N ARG A 3 -54.41 -0.24 -31.82
CA ARG A 3 -54.18 1.09 -31.19
C ARG A 3 -53.78 0.99 -29.71
N ARG A 4 -54.21 -0.06 -28.98
CA ARG A 4 -53.83 -0.32 -27.57
C ARG A 4 -52.40 -0.85 -27.46
N LEU A 5 -51.99 -1.71 -28.40
CA LEU A 5 -50.62 -2.23 -28.50
C LEU A 5 -49.58 -1.11 -28.73
N ARG A 6 -49.88 -0.14 -29.63
CA ARG A 6 -49.02 1.03 -29.84
C ARG A 6 -48.88 1.92 -28.60
N PHE A 7 -49.91 2.03 -27.76
CA PHE A 7 -49.85 2.83 -26.53
C PHE A 7 -49.04 2.13 -25.41
N LEU A 8 -49.12 0.81 -25.33
CA LEU A 8 -48.32 0.00 -24.40
C LEU A 8 -46.84 -0.01 -24.79
N LEU A 9 -46.52 -0.19 -26.08
CA LEU A 9 -45.14 -0.08 -26.61
C LEU A 9 -44.56 1.33 -26.43
N ARG A 10 -45.38 2.38 -26.42
CA ARG A 10 -44.93 3.76 -26.16
C ARG A 10 -44.58 4.00 -24.69
N ARG A 11 -45.11 3.19 -23.76
CA ARG A 11 -44.79 3.25 -22.32
C ARG A 11 -43.52 2.48 -21.94
N THR A 12 -43.13 1.46 -22.71
CA THR A 12 -41.92 0.67 -22.43
C THR A 12 -40.63 1.43 -22.68
N HIS A 13 -40.61 2.38 -23.64
CA HIS A 13 -39.41 3.18 -23.91
C HIS A 13 -38.98 4.03 -22.72
N GLY A 14 -39.91 4.74 -22.06
CA GLY A 14 -39.57 5.56 -20.89
C GLY A 14 -39.15 4.73 -19.66
N SER A 15 -39.75 3.55 -19.48
CA SER A 15 -39.37 2.61 -18.42
C SER A 15 -37.95 2.08 -18.62
N ALA A 16 -37.60 1.71 -19.85
CA ALA A 16 -36.26 1.22 -20.19
C ALA A 16 -35.20 2.31 -19.98
N THR A 17 -35.50 3.57 -20.29
CA THR A 17 -34.57 4.68 -20.03
C THR A 17 -34.34 4.89 -18.54
N LEU A 18 -35.40 4.81 -17.71
CA LEU A 18 -35.28 4.96 -16.26
C LEU A 18 -34.53 3.79 -15.62
N GLU A 19 -34.82 2.56 -16.05
CA GLU A 19 -34.13 1.35 -15.59
C GLU A 19 -32.64 1.41 -15.91
N THR A 20 -32.29 1.80 -17.13
CA THR A 20 -30.88 1.96 -17.55
C THR A 20 -30.19 3.09 -16.78
N ALA A 21 -30.87 4.23 -16.58
CA ALA A 21 -30.31 5.34 -15.82
C ALA A 21 -30.04 4.95 -14.36
N LEU A 22 -30.97 4.24 -13.72
CA LEU A 22 -30.81 3.77 -12.34
C LEU A 22 -29.72 2.71 -12.23
N ALA A 23 -29.65 1.80 -13.21
CA ALA A 23 -28.59 0.80 -13.30
C ALA A 23 -27.19 1.45 -13.43
N LEU A 24 -27.06 2.54 -14.19
CA LEU A 24 -25.79 3.27 -14.31
C LEU A 24 -25.43 4.04 -13.02
N ILE A 25 -26.42 4.65 -12.37
CA ILE A 25 -26.24 5.38 -11.11
C ILE A 25 -25.75 4.44 -10.00
N VAL A 26 -26.20 3.18 -9.98
CA VAL A 26 -25.74 2.19 -8.99
C VAL A 26 -24.49 1.45 -9.46
N GLY A 27 -24.43 1.08 -10.74
CA GLY A 27 -23.38 0.26 -11.31
C GLY A 27 -22.01 0.98 -11.37
N ILE A 28 -21.98 2.26 -11.76
CA ILE A 28 -20.71 2.99 -11.86
C ILE A 28 -20.05 3.15 -10.48
N PRO A 29 -20.73 3.66 -9.43
CA PRO A 29 -20.13 3.75 -8.10
C PRO A 29 -19.72 2.40 -7.53
N PHE A 30 -20.49 1.34 -7.80
CA PHE A 30 -20.14 -0.01 -7.37
C PHE A 30 -18.83 -0.50 -8.01
N CYS A 31 -18.65 -0.30 -9.32
CA CYS A 31 -17.41 -0.65 -10.01
C CYS A 31 -16.22 0.19 -9.51
N LEU A 32 -16.42 1.49 -9.28
CA LEU A 32 -15.37 2.34 -8.71
C LEU A 32 -15.00 1.89 -7.29
N TYR A 33 -15.99 1.52 -6.48
CA TYR A 33 -15.78 1.03 -5.12
C TYR A 33 -14.99 -0.29 -5.10
N ALA A 34 -15.34 -1.21 -5.99
CA ALA A 34 -14.60 -2.47 -6.18
C ALA A 34 -13.15 -2.20 -6.63
N PHE A 35 -12.96 -1.27 -7.57
CA PHE A 35 -11.62 -0.86 -8.00
C PHE A 35 -10.81 -0.28 -6.82
N GLU A 36 -11.41 0.60 -6.03
CA GLU A 36 -10.72 1.24 -4.90
C GLU A 36 -10.32 0.22 -3.83
N THR A 37 -11.16 -0.78 -3.53
CA THR A 37 -10.81 -1.87 -2.59
C THR A 37 -9.72 -2.79 -3.12
N CYS A 38 -9.70 -3.06 -4.43
CA CYS A 38 -8.59 -3.76 -5.07
C CYS A 38 -7.28 -2.97 -4.96
N MET A 39 -7.31 -1.65 -5.18
CA MET A 39 -6.10 -0.82 -5.05
C MET A 39 -5.62 -0.72 -3.61
N LEU A 40 -6.52 -0.64 -2.62
CA LEU A 40 -6.14 -0.65 -1.20
C LEU A 40 -5.35 -1.91 -0.83
N THR A 41 -5.89 -3.09 -1.17
CA THR A 41 -5.25 -4.38 -0.88
C THR A 41 -3.95 -4.58 -1.65
N TYR A 42 -3.88 -4.09 -2.89
CA TYR A 42 -2.64 -4.08 -3.67
C TYR A 42 -1.55 -3.24 -2.99
N THR A 43 -1.88 -2.01 -2.58
CA THR A 43 -0.93 -1.10 -1.91
C THR A 43 -0.42 -1.69 -0.59
N GLU A 44 -1.30 -2.31 0.20
CA GLU A 44 -0.91 -3.01 1.43
C GLU A 44 0.12 -4.12 1.14
N GLY A 45 -0.13 -4.93 0.10
CA GLY A 45 0.80 -5.99 -0.31
C GLY A 45 2.17 -5.46 -0.75
N VAL A 46 2.20 -4.37 -1.53
CA VAL A 46 3.45 -3.73 -1.96
C VAL A 46 4.22 -3.17 -0.76
N ILE A 47 3.55 -2.49 0.18
CA ILE A 47 4.20 -1.96 1.38
C ILE A 47 4.76 -3.10 2.24
N ALA A 48 4.03 -4.21 2.38
CA ALA A 48 4.48 -5.37 3.14
C ALA A 48 5.67 -6.10 2.48
N ASP A 49 5.78 -6.12 1.16
CA ASP A 49 6.96 -6.66 0.49
C ASP A 49 8.15 -5.72 0.60
N ALA A 50 7.93 -4.42 0.47
CA ALA A 50 8.94 -3.38 0.62
C ALA A 50 9.60 -3.43 2.01
N THR A 51 8.82 -3.60 3.09
CA THR A 51 9.40 -3.75 4.45
C THR A 51 10.25 -5.00 4.61
N ARG A 52 9.82 -6.13 4.04
CA ARG A 52 10.61 -7.38 4.02
C ARG A 52 11.92 -7.21 3.24
N LEU A 53 11.90 -6.47 2.13
CA LEU A 53 13.11 -6.11 1.38
C LEU A 53 14.04 -5.21 2.21
N GLY A 54 13.48 -4.25 2.95
CA GLY A 54 14.23 -3.44 3.92
C GLY A 54 14.95 -4.30 4.97
N VAL A 55 14.25 -5.27 5.56
CA VAL A 55 14.87 -6.22 6.51
C VAL A 55 15.96 -7.03 5.84
N ARG A 56 15.73 -7.61 4.65
CA ARG A 56 16.76 -8.36 3.92
C ARG A 56 17.99 -7.52 3.63
N TYR A 57 17.81 -6.22 3.33
CA TYR A 57 18.91 -5.29 3.17
C TYR A 57 19.67 -5.10 4.48
N ALA A 58 18.98 -4.87 5.61
CA ALA A 58 19.61 -4.72 6.92
C ALA A 58 20.38 -5.98 7.35
N ILE A 59 19.87 -7.18 7.04
CA ILE A 59 20.50 -8.46 7.41
C ILE A 59 21.92 -8.59 6.82
N VAL A 60 22.13 -8.10 5.60
CA VAL A 60 23.42 -8.23 4.89
C VAL A 60 24.29 -6.97 5.00
N HIS A 61 23.78 -5.91 5.60
CA HIS A 61 24.47 -4.63 5.78
C HIS A 61 24.57 -4.26 7.26
N GLY A 62 24.91 -5.19 8.15
CA GLY A 62 25.34 -4.82 9.50
C GLY A 62 26.82 -4.44 9.54
N THR A 63 27.46 -4.57 10.70
CA THR A 63 28.76 -3.94 11.00
C THR A 63 29.92 -4.35 10.13
N ASP A 64 29.96 -5.60 9.68
CA ASP A 64 31.09 -6.15 8.96
C ASP A 64 30.99 -5.86 7.45
N SER A 65 29.88 -5.24 7.02
CA SER A 65 29.67 -4.78 5.65
C SER A 65 30.37 -3.43 5.39
N THR A 66 30.95 -3.29 4.19
CA THR A 66 31.56 -2.01 3.75
C THR A 66 30.54 -0.88 3.64
N ASN A 67 29.27 -1.21 3.41
CA ASN A 67 28.14 -0.28 3.34
C ASN A 67 27.16 -0.57 4.49
N CYS A 68 27.68 -0.69 5.71
CA CYS A 68 26.87 -0.97 6.88
C CYS A 68 25.72 0.04 7.05
N SER A 69 24.66 -0.40 7.74
CA SER A 69 23.49 0.36 8.11
C SER A 69 23.04 -0.10 9.50
N GLY A 70 22.90 0.84 10.44
CA GLY A 70 22.52 0.59 11.82
C GLY A 70 23.45 1.23 12.86
N PRO A 71 23.09 1.17 14.15
CA PRO A 71 23.63 2.03 15.21
C PRO A 71 25.05 1.66 15.66
N SER A 72 25.65 0.60 15.12
CA SER A 72 26.96 0.15 15.55
C SER A 72 28.09 1.13 15.22
N LYS A 73 29.11 1.13 16.08
CA LYS A 73 30.28 2.00 15.96
C LYS A 73 31.09 1.70 14.71
N GLY A 74 31.51 2.75 14.00
CA GLY A 74 32.23 2.64 12.72
C GLY A 74 31.29 2.63 11.52
N CYS A 75 29.98 2.58 11.76
CA CYS A 75 29.01 2.68 10.71
C CYS A 75 28.60 4.12 10.39
N GLY A 76 28.61 4.48 9.10
CA GLY A 76 28.26 5.82 8.63
C GLY A 76 26.76 6.12 8.64
N ASP A 77 25.92 5.09 8.79
CA ASP A 77 24.46 5.19 8.76
C ASP A 77 23.87 4.65 10.08
N SER A 78 23.96 5.44 11.15
CA SER A 78 23.52 5.03 12.49
C SER A 78 22.00 4.86 12.63
N THR A 79 21.22 5.50 11.75
CA THR A 79 19.75 5.54 11.80
C THR A 79 19.07 4.56 10.86
N GLY A 80 19.83 3.83 10.04
CA GLY A 80 19.26 2.91 9.07
C GLY A 80 18.62 3.62 7.86
N THR A 81 19.11 4.80 7.48
CA THR A 81 18.60 5.57 6.35
C THR A 81 18.71 4.81 5.04
N ASN A 82 19.73 3.97 4.86
CA ASN A 82 19.85 3.12 3.68
C ASN A 82 18.73 2.07 3.62
N VAL A 83 18.36 1.48 4.75
CA VAL A 83 17.21 0.57 4.86
C VAL A 83 15.92 1.32 4.51
N GLN A 84 15.71 2.52 5.06
CA GLN A 84 14.54 3.34 4.73
C GLN A 84 14.47 3.68 3.23
N ASN A 85 15.62 3.96 2.61
CA ASN A 85 15.69 4.25 1.17
C ASN A 85 15.33 3.05 0.30
N VAL A 86 15.66 1.82 0.73
CA VAL A 86 15.25 0.60 0.02
C VAL A 86 13.74 0.43 0.09
N VAL A 87 13.15 0.58 1.27
CA VAL A 87 11.69 0.47 1.47
C VAL A 87 10.95 1.53 0.65
N THR A 88 11.38 2.79 0.73
CA THR A 88 10.72 3.89 0.01
C THR A 88 10.85 3.77 -1.51
N LYS A 89 12.00 3.31 -2.04
CA LYS A 89 12.19 3.09 -3.48
C LYS A 89 11.28 1.99 -4.01
N ASP A 90 11.14 0.90 -3.28
CA ASP A 90 10.30 -0.23 -3.70
C ASP A 90 8.80 0.14 -3.61
N ALA A 91 8.42 0.85 -2.56
CA ALA A 91 7.04 1.29 -2.34
C ALA A 91 6.48 2.19 -3.45
N VAL A 92 7.31 2.87 -4.25
CA VAL A 92 6.87 3.68 -5.41
C VAL A 92 6.10 2.86 -6.46
N ILE A 93 6.25 1.53 -6.47
CA ILE A 93 5.54 0.62 -7.39
C ILE A 93 4.04 0.49 -7.04
N SER A 94 3.60 0.95 -5.87
CA SER A 94 2.21 0.88 -5.38
C SER A 94 1.18 1.69 -6.18
N LEU A 95 1.57 2.36 -7.28
CA LEU A 95 0.72 3.24 -8.10
C LEU A 95 0.07 4.39 -7.31
N HIS A 96 0.55 4.63 -6.10
CA HIS A 96 0.08 5.66 -5.17
C HIS A 96 1.17 6.69 -4.90
N ASN A 97 0.76 7.86 -4.40
CA ASN A 97 1.70 8.85 -3.91
C ASN A 97 2.22 8.43 -2.53
N MET A 98 3.48 7.97 -2.48
CA MET A 98 4.12 7.47 -1.27
C MET A 98 4.80 8.54 -0.41
N THR A 99 4.57 9.83 -0.69
CA THR A 99 5.15 10.92 0.14
C THR A 99 4.71 10.85 1.61
N GLY A 100 3.55 10.25 1.89
CA GLY A 100 3.06 10.01 3.25
C GLY A 100 3.53 8.71 3.90
N LEU A 101 4.39 7.93 3.25
CA LEU A 101 4.93 6.68 3.81
C LEU A 101 5.98 7.00 4.88
N VAL A 102 5.72 6.57 6.10
CA VAL A 102 6.68 6.65 7.21
C VAL A 102 7.31 5.27 7.39
N VAL A 103 8.63 5.20 7.29
CA VAL A 103 9.41 3.98 7.54
C VAL A 103 10.25 4.18 8.80
N THR A 104 10.12 3.27 9.76
CA THR A 104 10.88 3.28 11.00
C THR A 104 11.71 2.00 11.08
N VAL A 105 13.01 2.17 11.27
CA VAL A 105 13.97 1.07 11.41
C VAL A 105 14.49 1.11 12.84
N THR A 106 14.30 0.02 13.56
CA THR A 106 14.66 -0.09 14.98
C THR A 106 15.58 -1.28 15.16
N TYR A 107 16.63 -1.09 15.94
CA TYR A 107 17.55 -2.15 16.36
C TYR A 107 17.37 -2.36 17.87
N PRO A 108 16.54 -3.31 18.31
CA PRO A 108 16.22 -3.51 19.73
C PRO A 108 17.46 -3.76 20.60
N ASP A 109 18.47 -4.42 20.03
CA ASP A 109 19.72 -4.75 20.71
C ASP A 109 20.70 -3.56 20.78
N GLY A 110 20.33 -2.39 20.25
CA GLY A 110 21.16 -1.18 20.21
C GLY A 110 22.39 -1.31 19.30
N THR A 111 22.51 -2.40 18.54
CA THR A 111 23.63 -2.74 17.68
C THR A 111 23.13 -3.36 16.38
N SER A 112 23.94 -3.26 15.32
CA SER A 112 23.77 -3.96 14.04
C SER A 112 24.90 -4.97 13.79
N THR A 113 25.40 -5.62 14.84
CA THR A 113 26.40 -6.69 14.73
C THR A 113 25.74 -8.01 14.30
N PRO A 114 26.48 -8.98 13.74
CA PRO A 114 25.96 -10.31 13.49
C PRO A 114 25.30 -10.90 14.74
N GLY A 115 24.06 -11.40 14.59
CA GLY A 115 23.22 -11.92 15.67
C GLY A 115 22.26 -10.91 16.29
N SER A 116 22.38 -9.60 15.98
CA SER A 116 21.46 -8.58 16.47
C SER A 116 20.15 -8.55 15.66
N HIS A 117 19.06 -8.16 16.30
CA HIS A 117 17.72 -8.07 15.70
C HIS A 117 17.53 -6.72 15.02
N VAL A 118 16.78 -6.74 13.92
CA VAL A 118 16.35 -5.54 13.20
C VAL A 118 14.86 -5.63 12.93
N LEU A 119 14.17 -4.54 13.24
CA LEU A 119 12.74 -4.36 13.04
C LEU A 119 12.51 -3.22 12.04
N VAL A 120 11.76 -3.50 10.97
CA VAL A 120 11.36 -2.49 9.99
C VAL A 120 9.84 -2.39 10.00
N GLN A 121 9.35 -1.22 10.37
CA GLN A 121 7.94 -0.86 10.38
C GLN A 121 7.66 0.19 9.32
N SER A 122 6.54 0.04 8.63
CA SER A 122 6.02 1.06 7.71
C SER A 122 4.58 1.42 8.07
N SER A 123 4.27 2.70 8.01
CA SER A 123 2.93 3.25 8.22
C SER A 123 2.59 4.18 7.07
N TYR A 124 1.46 3.95 6.41
CA TYR A 124 1.00 4.75 5.28
C TYR A 124 -0.49 5.07 5.39
N GLU A 125 -0.84 6.34 5.31
CA GLU A 125 -2.24 6.75 5.22
C GLU A 125 -2.71 6.62 3.76
N TYR A 126 -3.58 5.64 3.48
CA TYR A 126 -4.08 5.39 2.14
C TYR A 126 -4.88 6.59 1.64
N VAL A 127 -4.52 7.12 0.46
CA VAL A 127 -5.18 8.26 -0.19
C VAL A 127 -6.11 7.74 -1.30
N PRO A 128 -7.43 7.71 -1.11
CA PRO A 128 -8.33 7.13 -2.10
C PRO A 128 -8.38 7.95 -3.39
N TYR A 129 -8.52 7.29 -4.54
CA TYR A 129 -8.63 7.98 -5.84
C TYR A 129 -9.93 8.75 -5.98
N PHE A 130 -11.04 8.16 -5.51
CA PHE A 130 -12.39 8.72 -5.68
C PHE A 130 -12.98 9.29 -4.38
N GLY A 131 -12.23 9.32 -3.29
CA GLY A 131 -12.67 9.91 -2.01
C GLY A 131 -13.90 9.22 -1.38
N MET A 132 -14.10 7.93 -1.64
CA MET A 132 -15.26 7.20 -1.14
C MET A 132 -15.20 6.98 0.39
N PRO A 133 -16.34 7.07 1.09
CA PRO A 133 -16.39 6.93 2.54
C PRO A 133 -15.95 5.53 3.00
N GLY A 134 -15.20 5.48 4.10
CA GLY A 134 -14.77 4.24 4.75
C GLY A 134 -13.46 3.62 4.24
N ILE A 135 -12.92 4.09 3.11
CA ILE A 135 -11.71 3.53 2.50
C ILE A 135 -10.42 4.18 3.00
N LYS A 136 -10.50 5.40 3.52
CA LYS A 136 -9.34 6.09 4.10
C LYS A 136 -8.90 5.36 5.39
N GLN A 137 -7.84 4.57 5.30
CA GLN A 137 -7.31 3.74 6.38
C GLN A 137 -5.79 3.87 6.44
N THR A 138 -5.23 3.68 7.64
CA THR A 138 -3.78 3.60 7.81
C THR A 138 -3.34 2.15 7.61
N LEU A 139 -2.53 1.91 6.58
CA LEU A 139 -1.89 0.63 6.30
C LEU A 139 -0.62 0.53 7.13
N GLN A 140 -0.45 -0.58 7.83
CA GLN A 140 0.75 -0.86 8.60
C GLN A 140 1.33 -2.21 8.21
N ALA A 141 2.65 -2.25 8.07
CA ALA A 141 3.38 -3.48 7.85
C ALA A 141 4.63 -3.49 8.72
N GLU A 142 4.97 -4.67 9.21
CA GLU A 142 6.10 -4.89 10.10
C GLU A 142 6.82 -6.16 9.65
N SER A 143 8.14 -6.10 9.66
CA SER A 143 9.00 -7.25 9.40
C SER A 143 10.21 -7.20 10.33
N GLU A 144 10.62 -8.36 10.82
CA GLU A 144 11.78 -8.55 11.67
C GLU A 144 12.80 -9.49 11.02
N GLY A 145 14.07 -9.31 11.34
CA GLY A 145 15.15 -10.22 10.93
C GLY A 145 16.34 -10.17 11.87
N VAL A 146 17.31 -11.06 11.65
CA VAL A 146 18.55 -11.13 12.41
C VAL A 146 19.72 -10.82 11.47
N VAL A 147 20.55 -9.87 11.88
CA VAL A 147 21.74 -9.43 11.13
C VAL A 147 22.76 -10.57 11.04
N VAL A 148 23.36 -10.77 9.87
CA VAL A 148 24.31 -11.87 9.60
C VAL A 148 25.71 -11.37 9.29
N TYR A 149 25.83 -10.16 8.75
CA TYR A 149 27.09 -9.47 8.43
C TYR A 149 27.17 -8.18 9.22
#